data_AF-A0A522A6P2-F1
#
_entry.id   AF-A0A522A6P2-F1
#
_cell.length_a   1.000
_cell.length_b   1.000
_cell.length_c   1.000
_cell.angle_alpha   90.00
_cell.angle_beta   90.00
_cell.angle_gamma   90.00
#
_symmetry.space_group_name_H-M   'P 1'
#
loop_
_entity.id
_entity.type
_entity.pdbx_description
1 polymer ?
#
loop_
_entity_poly.entity_id
_entity_poly.type
_entity_poly.pdbx_seq_one_letter_code
_entity_poly.pdbx_strand_id
1 'polypeptide(L)'
;MLGVECSPFLIMSQPISRRGFIKQINCAAVGTSAILNTLLNLKLANSVAAQGGPLDNKALVCLFFSGGMDSFNLLVPWEQSAYNIYSATRGAYGSDGGLALDRNALLQLAAPSANFGLHPSCVNLQAMANGTGPFTQRRLAFLTNIGTLVQPITKAQFNAWENGNNAALPVPKALFSHSDQIEQWQTAVPQGMAQLSGFAGRAADILNAYYNTGTTSMSISFGGNNVFQVGNSTQQFVVTP
;
A
#
# COMPACT_ATOMS: atom_id res chain seq x y z
N MET A 1 -17.02 -42.77 -45.24
CA MET A 1 -16.48 -41.41 -45.46
C MET A 1 -17.46 -40.43 -44.84
N LEU A 2 -17.20 -40.04 -43.60
CA LEU A 2 -17.80 -38.91 -42.86
C LEU A 2 -17.05 -38.87 -41.52
N GLY A 3 -15.94 -38.15 -41.52
CA GLY A 3 -15.15 -37.88 -40.32
C GLY A 3 -15.79 -36.74 -39.54
N VAL A 4 -15.96 -36.94 -38.24
CA VAL A 4 -16.38 -35.91 -37.29
C VAL A 4 -15.13 -35.11 -36.93
N GLU A 5 -15.07 -33.86 -37.40
CA GLU A 5 -14.05 -32.90 -36.96
C GLU A 5 -14.42 -32.35 -35.58
N CYS A 6 -13.51 -32.52 -34.61
CA CYS A 6 -13.57 -31.90 -33.30
C CYS A 6 -12.80 -30.58 -33.38
N SER A 7 -13.49 -29.44 -33.46
CA SER A 7 -12.87 -28.12 -33.34
C SER A 7 -12.40 -27.90 -31.89
N PRO A 8 -11.13 -27.57 -31.64
CA PRO A 8 -10.69 -27.18 -30.31
C PRO A 8 -11.19 -25.76 -30.00
N PHE A 9 -12.04 -25.67 -28.98
CA PHE A 9 -12.40 -24.42 -28.33
C PHE A 9 -11.15 -23.84 -27.67
N LEU A 10 -10.56 -22.83 -28.31
CA LEU A 10 -9.46 -22.03 -27.78
C LEU A 10 -9.95 -21.31 -26.51
N ILE A 11 -9.61 -21.84 -25.34
CA ILE A 11 -9.66 -21.09 -24.09
C ILE A 11 -8.53 -20.04 -24.18
N MET A 12 -8.87 -18.84 -24.62
CA MET A 12 -7.98 -17.69 -24.46
C MET A 12 -7.82 -17.42 -22.97
N SER A 13 -6.69 -17.84 -22.38
CA SER A 13 -6.30 -17.39 -21.05
C SER A 13 -5.98 -15.90 -21.13
N GLN A 14 -6.97 -15.06 -20.85
CA GLN A 14 -6.74 -13.62 -20.72
C GLN A 14 -5.79 -13.39 -19.53
N PRO A 15 -4.63 -12.74 -19.71
CA PRO A 15 -3.75 -12.43 -18.60
C PRO A 15 -4.49 -11.55 -17.59
N ILE A 16 -4.50 -11.96 -16.33
CA ILE A 16 -5.15 -11.20 -15.25
C ILE A 16 -4.45 -9.83 -15.18
N SER A 17 -5.18 -8.78 -15.56
CA SER A 17 -4.66 -7.42 -15.44
C SER A 17 -4.40 -7.07 -13.97
N ARG A 18 -3.40 -6.22 -13.67
CA ARG A 18 -3.11 -5.70 -12.31
C ARG A 18 -4.37 -5.29 -11.53
N ARG A 19 -5.33 -4.68 -12.25
CA ARG A 19 -6.62 -4.23 -11.70
C ARG A 19 -7.64 -5.37 -11.55
N GLY A 20 -7.62 -6.36 -12.44
CA GLY A 20 -8.43 -7.58 -12.30
C GLY A 20 -8.06 -8.37 -11.06
N PHE A 21 -6.75 -8.49 -10.80
CA PHE A 21 -6.22 -9.07 -9.57
C PHE A 21 -6.72 -8.31 -8.33
N ILE A 22 -6.57 -6.97 -8.29
CA ILE A 22 -7.05 -6.15 -7.16
C ILE A 22 -8.57 -6.19 -7.01
N LYS A 23 -9.35 -6.27 -8.10
CA LYS A 23 -10.82 -6.38 -8.04
C LYS A 23 -11.29 -7.73 -7.50
N GLN A 24 -10.60 -8.82 -7.83
CA GLN A 24 -10.90 -10.16 -7.30
C GLN A 24 -10.64 -10.29 -5.79
N ILE A 25 -9.81 -9.41 -5.20
CA ILE A 25 -9.61 -9.31 -3.74
C ILE A 25 -10.92 -8.97 -3.00
N ASN A 26 -11.82 -8.19 -3.60
CA ASN A 26 -13.02 -7.66 -2.91
C ASN A 26 -14.22 -8.61 -2.86
N CYS A 27 -14.32 -9.61 -3.75
CA CYS A 27 -15.54 -10.42 -3.87
C CYS A 27 -15.48 -11.78 -3.14
N ALA A 28 -14.40 -12.13 -2.44
CA ALA A 28 -14.26 -13.46 -1.85
C ALA A 28 -13.47 -13.53 -0.52
N ALA A 29 -13.39 -12.45 0.27
CA ALA A 29 -12.50 -12.43 1.45
C ALA A 29 -13.13 -11.79 2.68
N VAL A 30 -14.12 -12.46 3.27
CA VAL A 30 -14.39 -12.33 4.71
C VAL A 30 -13.73 -13.52 5.39
N GLY A 31 -12.65 -13.29 6.15
CA GLY A 31 -12.25 -14.20 7.24
C GLY A 31 -10.83 -14.74 7.22
N THR A 32 -10.41 -15.51 6.21
CA THR A 32 -9.25 -16.43 6.42
C THR A 32 -8.26 -16.57 5.26
N SER A 33 -8.42 -15.80 4.17
CA SER A 33 -7.60 -15.95 2.96
C SER A 33 -6.43 -14.95 2.83
N ALA A 34 -6.34 -13.89 3.65
CA ALA A 34 -5.32 -12.85 3.47
C ALA A 34 -3.87 -13.38 3.61
N ILE A 35 -3.63 -14.32 4.52
CA ILE A 35 -2.29 -14.92 4.74
C ILE A 35 -1.96 -15.92 3.63
N LEU A 36 -2.91 -16.80 3.26
CA LEU A 36 -2.71 -17.77 2.17
C LEU A 36 -2.53 -17.09 0.81
N ASN A 37 -3.27 -16.01 0.54
CA ASN A 37 -3.14 -15.26 -0.71
C ASN A 37 -1.83 -14.48 -0.76
N THR A 38 -1.36 -13.87 0.33
CA THR A 38 -0.05 -13.20 0.38
C THR A 38 1.10 -14.19 0.20
N LEU A 39 1.04 -15.36 0.87
CA LEU A 39 2.05 -16.40 0.75
C LEU A 39 2.07 -17.02 -0.66
N LEU A 40 0.90 -17.22 -1.27
CA LEU A 40 0.77 -17.69 -2.65
C LEU A 40 1.29 -16.65 -3.64
N ASN A 41 1.01 -15.35 -3.45
CA ASN A 41 1.54 -14.29 -4.31
C ASN A 41 3.05 -14.08 -4.16
N LEU A 42 3.62 -14.26 -2.96
CA LEU A 42 5.08 -14.24 -2.77
C LEU A 42 5.75 -15.47 -3.40
N LYS A 43 5.12 -16.66 -3.30
CA LYS A 43 5.59 -17.86 -4.01
C LYS A 43 5.43 -17.74 -5.53
N LEU A 44 4.36 -17.10 -6.01
CA LEU A 44 4.14 -16.83 -7.43
C LEU A 44 5.12 -15.76 -7.95
N ALA A 45 5.40 -14.72 -7.17
CA ALA A 45 6.43 -13.73 -7.48
C ALA A 45 7.82 -14.37 -7.53
N ASN A 46 8.12 -15.30 -6.63
CA ASN A 46 9.33 -16.12 -6.70
C ASN A 46 9.36 -17.06 -7.93
N SER A 47 8.22 -17.62 -8.35
CA SER A 47 8.18 -18.47 -9.56
C SER A 47 8.21 -17.66 -10.86
N VAL A 48 7.72 -16.41 -10.85
CA VAL A 48 7.83 -15.44 -11.96
C VAL A 48 9.24 -14.86 -12.05
N ALA A 49 9.97 -14.72 -10.94
CA ALA A 49 11.40 -14.41 -11.00
C ALA A 49 12.22 -15.54 -11.64
N ALA A 50 11.75 -16.79 -11.54
CA ALA A 50 12.42 -17.98 -12.10
C ALA A 50 12.08 -18.27 -13.58
N GLN A 51 11.02 -17.69 -14.13
CA GLN A 51 10.73 -17.75 -15.57
C GLN A 51 10.96 -16.37 -16.17
N GLY A 52 11.96 -16.24 -17.05
CA GLY A 52 12.41 -14.98 -17.66
C GLY A 52 11.33 -13.90 -17.67
N GLY A 53 11.55 -12.87 -16.85
CA GLY A 53 10.53 -11.87 -16.53
C GLY A 53 9.98 -11.19 -17.79
N PRO A 54 8.76 -10.62 -17.73
CA PRO A 54 8.16 -9.90 -18.86
C PRO A 54 9.16 -8.91 -19.46
N LEU A 55 9.30 -8.89 -20.79
CA LEU A 55 10.19 -7.97 -21.53
C LEU A 55 9.81 -6.48 -21.37
N ASP A 56 8.70 -6.19 -20.69
CA ASP A 56 8.25 -4.85 -20.37
C ASP A 56 9.00 -4.28 -19.16
N ASN A 57 9.72 -3.18 -19.37
CA ASN A 57 10.32 -2.40 -18.28
C ASN A 57 9.21 -1.81 -17.39
N LYS A 58 9.09 -2.32 -16.15
CA LYS A 58 8.18 -1.77 -15.12
C LYS A 58 9.01 -1.14 -14.01
N ALA A 59 8.65 0.08 -13.62
CA ALA A 59 9.19 0.76 -12.45
C ALA A 59 8.16 0.81 -11.32
N LEU A 60 8.62 0.64 -10.08
CA LEU A 60 7.87 0.96 -8.87
C LEU A 60 8.48 2.22 -8.27
N VAL A 61 7.67 3.25 -8.08
CA VAL A 61 8.05 4.49 -7.39
C VAL A 61 7.33 4.51 -6.06
N CYS A 62 8.10 4.56 -4.96
CA CYS A 62 7.57 4.70 -3.61
C CYS A 62 7.75 6.16 -3.16
N LEU A 63 6.65 6.81 -2.80
CA LEU A 63 6.67 8.15 -2.22
C LEU A 63 6.35 8.05 -0.73
N PHE A 64 7.32 8.39 0.11
CA PHE A 64 7.15 8.39 1.56
C PHE A 64 7.04 9.82 2.10
N PHE A 65 5.94 10.12 2.78
CA PHE A 65 5.68 11.45 3.36
C PHE A 65 6.04 11.43 4.85
N SER A 66 7.23 11.93 5.19
CA SER A 66 7.77 11.94 6.57
C SER A 66 7.12 13.02 7.46
N GLY A 67 5.79 12.96 7.63
CA GLY A 67 5.01 13.84 8.50
C GLY A 67 4.32 15.03 7.81
N GLY A 68 4.60 15.27 6.52
CA GLY A 68 4.03 16.40 5.77
C GLY A 68 2.61 16.20 5.20
N MET A 69 1.94 15.10 5.52
CA MET A 69 0.61 14.76 4.97
C MET A 69 -0.40 14.50 6.08
N ASP A 70 -1.46 15.33 6.11
CA ASP A 70 -2.69 14.99 6.83
C ASP A 70 -3.56 14.09 5.94
N SER A 71 -3.44 12.78 6.13
CA SER A 71 -4.19 11.80 5.34
C SER A 71 -5.71 11.90 5.55
N PHE A 72 -6.16 12.40 6.70
CA PHE A 72 -7.59 12.57 6.99
C PHE A 72 -8.20 13.75 6.24
N ASN A 73 -7.39 14.73 5.82
CA ASN A 73 -7.81 15.80 4.92
C ASN A 73 -7.52 15.49 3.43
N LEU A 74 -6.75 14.44 3.13
CA LEU A 74 -6.55 13.96 1.75
C LEU A 74 -7.76 13.18 1.23
N LEU A 75 -8.21 12.18 1.98
CA LEU A 75 -9.35 11.31 1.64
C LEU A 75 -10.38 11.38 2.78
N VAL A 76 -11.48 12.09 2.53
CA VAL A 76 -12.49 12.45 3.52
C VAL A 76 -13.77 11.64 3.29
N PRO A 77 -14.45 11.13 4.33
CA PRO A 77 -15.79 10.59 4.19
C PRO A 77 -16.75 11.65 3.64
N TRP A 78 -17.45 11.34 2.56
CA TRP A 78 -18.44 12.22 1.94
C TRP A 78 -19.87 11.80 2.29
N GLU A 79 -20.13 10.52 2.54
CA GLU A 79 -21.44 10.07 3.04
C GLU A 79 -21.79 10.81 4.34
N GLN A 80 -23.03 11.30 4.47
CA GLN A 80 -23.39 12.33 5.44
C GLN A 80 -23.12 11.90 6.89
N SER A 81 -23.48 10.67 7.27
CA SER A 81 -23.30 10.20 8.64
C SER A 81 -21.81 10.06 9.00
N ALA A 82 -21.00 9.50 8.09
CA ALA A 82 -19.55 9.40 8.27
C ALA A 82 -18.86 10.78 8.25
N TYR A 83 -19.29 11.69 7.38
CA TYR A 83 -18.79 13.06 7.34
C TYR A 83 -19.07 13.80 8.65
N ASN A 84 -20.26 13.64 9.25
CA ASN A 84 -20.60 14.27 10.52
C ASN A 84 -19.63 13.83 11.64
N ILE A 85 -19.27 12.53 11.68
CA ILE A 85 -18.28 11.99 12.63
C ILE A 85 -16.90 12.59 12.36
N TYR A 86 -16.47 12.65 11.10
CA TYR A 86 -15.21 13.30 10.71
C TYR A 86 -15.18 14.76 11.16
N SER A 87 -16.22 15.53 10.82
CA SER A 87 -16.32 16.96 11.14
C SER A 87 -16.22 17.18 12.65
N ALA A 88 -17.04 16.49 13.44
CA ALA A 88 -17.03 16.62 14.90
C ALA A 88 -15.66 16.25 15.51
N THR A 89 -15.04 15.17 15.04
CA THR A 89 -13.73 14.70 15.52
C THR A 89 -12.59 15.68 15.18
N ARG A 90 -12.77 16.47 14.11
CA ARG A 90 -11.78 17.43 13.60
C ARG A 90 -12.05 18.87 14.06
N GLY A 91 -12.87 19.06 15.10
CA GLY A 91 -13.17 20.38 15.67
C GLY A 91 -14.41 21.06 15.11
N ALA A 92 -15.22 20.36 14.32
CA ALA A 92 -16.36 20.86 13.53
C ALA A 92 -15.96 21.84 12.41
N TYR A 93 -16.56 21.67 11.24
CA TYR A 93 -16.41 22.61 10.14
C TYR A 93 -16.96 24.00 10.53
N GLY A 94 -16.20 25.06 10.22
CA GLY A 94 -16.61 26.45 10.45
C GLY A 94 -16.43 26.95 11.88
N SER A 95 -15.87 26.14 12.78
CA SER A 95 -15.45 26.60 14.10
C SER A 95 -14.07 27.26 14.05
N ASP A 96 -13.78 28.10 15.04
CA ASP A 96 -12.42 28.64 15.21
C ASP A 96 -11.45 27.51 15.60
N GLY A 97 -10.40 27.32 14.81
CA GLY A 97 -9.43 26.22 14.96
C GLY A 97 -9.89 24.84 14.45
N GLY A 98 -11.07 24.73 13.83
CA GLY A 98 -11.54 23.49 13.20
C GLY A 98 -10.71 23.10 11.97
N LEU A 99 -10.32 21.83 11.88
CA LEU A 99 -9.53 21.29 10.76
C LEU A 99 -10.38 20.50 9.74
N ALA A 100 -11.69 20.40 10.00
CA ALA A 100 -12.63 19.75 9.09
C ALA A 100 -12.81 20.58 7.82
N LEU A 101 -12.73 19.92 6.65
CA LEU A 101 -13.01 20.56 5.36
C LEU A 101 -14.52 20.67 5.11
N ASP A 102 -14.94 21.71 4.37
CA ASP A 102 -16.32 21.82 3.88
C ASP A 102 -16.67 20.62 2.98
N ARG A 103 -17.70 19.86 3.36
CA ARG A 103 -18.24 18.75 2.56
C ARG A 103 -18.52 19.12 1.12
N ASN A 104 -19.05 20.32 0.88
CA ASN A 104 -19.46 20.77 -0.45
C ASN A 104 -18.26 21.17 -1.31
N ALA A 105 -17.12 21.50 -0.70
CA ALA A 105 -15.87 21.76 -1.40
C ALA A 105 -15.11 20.47 -1.77
N LEU A 106 -15.44 19.34 -1.13
CA LEU A 106 -14.78 18.07 -1.41
C LEU A 106 -15.03 17.58 -2.84
N LEU A 107 -13.98 17.04 -3.43
CA LEU A 107 -14.03 16.40 -4.73
C LEU A 107 -14.57 14.97 -4.58
N GLN A 108 -15.89 14.80 -4.60
CA GLN A 108 -16.52 13.47 -4.45
C GLN A 108 -16.00 12.47 -5.50
N LEU A 109 -15.69 11.25 -5.08
CA LEU A 109 -15.27 10.17 -5.97
C LEU A 109 -16.48 9.52 -6.66
N ALA A 110 -16.23 8.90 -7.81
CA ALA A 110 -17.24 8.11 -8.51
C ALA A 110 -17.40 6.72 -7.88
N ALA A 111 -18.54 6.05 -8.12
CA ALA A 111 -18.78 4.68 -7.70
C ALA A 111 -17.64 3.73 -8.14
N PRO A 112 -17.19 2.78 -7.30
CA PRO A 112 -17.81 2.34 -6.06
C PRO A 112 -17.39 3.16 -4.82
N SER A 113 -16.55 4.18 -4.97
CA SER A 113 -15.99 4.95 -3.86
C SER A 113 -16.75 6.24 -3.54
N ALA A 114 -18.02 6.34 -3.95
CA ALA A 114 -18.83 7.56 -3.83
C ALA A 114 -19.08 8.03 -2.39
N ASN A 115 -18.79 7.18 -1.41
CA ASN A 115 -18.83 7.52 0.01
C ASN A 115 -17.64 8.37 0.48
N PHE A 116 -16.69 8.69 -0.41
CA PHE A 116 -15.50 9.49 -0.12
C PHE A 116 -15.35 10.65 -1.09
N GLY A 117 -14.64 11.69 -0.64
CA GLY A 117 -14.19 12.81 -1.45
C GLY A 117 -12.73 13.15 -1.16
N LEU A 118 -12.07 13.79 -2.11
CA LEU A 118 -10.69 14.26 -1.95
C LEU A 118 -10.64 15.73 -1.60
N HIS A 119 -9.51 16.15 -1.02
CA HIS A 119 -9.18 17.56 -0.80
C HIS A 119 -9.40 18.38 -2.10
N PRO A 120 -9.92 19.64 -2.02
CA PRO A 120 -10.19 20.47 -3.20
C PRO A 120 -9.00 20.66 -4.16
N SER A 121 -7.77 20.66 -3.64
CA SER A 121 -6.54 20.79 -4.46
C SER A 121 -6.15 19.51 -5.20
N CYS A 122 -6.79 18.37 -4.94
CA CYS A 122 -6.43 17.06 -5.48
C CYS A 122 -7.17 16.70 -6.77
N VAL A 123 -7.46 17.67 -7.63
CA VAL A 123 -8.22 17.49 -8.89
C VAL A 123 -7.65 16.39 -9.79
N ASN A 124 -6.32 16.30 -9.90
CA ASN A 124 -5.67 15.26 -10.72
C ASN A 124 -5.77 13.88 -10.07
N LEU A 125 -5.72 13.77 -8.74
CA LEU A 125 -5.91 12.50 -8.05
C LEU A 125 -7.36 12.03 -8.19
N GLN A 126 -8.33 12.94 -8.12
CA GLN A 126 -9.74 12.62 -8.38
C GLN A 126 -9.92 12.12 -9.81
N ALA A 127 -9.32 12.79 -10.80
CA ALA A 127 -9.37 12.38 -12.20
C ALA A 127 -8.72 11.00 -12.41
N MET A 128 -7.59 10.70 -11.75
CA MET A 128 -6.98 9.36 -11.76
C MET A 128 -7.88 8.30 -11.10
N ALA A 129 -8.53 8.62 -9.98
CA ALA A 129 -9.42 7.69 -9.28
C ALA A 129 -10.68 7.37 -10.09
N ASN A 130 -11.28 8.41 -10.70
CA ASN A 130 -12.51 8.29 -11.47
C ASN A 130 -12.26 7.77 -12.89
N GLY A 131 -11.06 8.00 -13.43
CA GLY A 131 -10.72 7.69 -14.81
C GLY A 131 -11.24 8.72 -15.80
N THR A 132 -11.21 9.99 -15.40
CA THR A 132 -11.71 11.12 -16.19
C THR A 132 -10.56 12.03 -16.65
N GLY A 133 -10.88 13.04 -17.45
CA GLY A 133 -9.89 13.97 -17.99
C GLY A 133 -8.79 13.25 -18.79
N PRO A 134 -7.50 13.54 -18.56
CA PRO A 134 -6.40 12.96 -19.34
C PRO A 134 -6.18 11.46 -19.06
N PHE A 135 -6.73 10.91 -17.98
CA PHE A 135 -6.42 9.53 -17.58
C PHE A 135 -7.25 8.47 -18.30
N THR A 136 -8.43 8.84 -18.82
CA THR A 136 -9.44 8.06 -19.59
C THR A 136 -9.88 6.71 -19.00
N GLN A 137 -9.19 6.25 -17.96
CA GLN A 137 -9.37 5.00 -17.23
C GLN A 137 -8.92 5.23 -15.79
N ARG A 138 -9.49 4.46 -14.86
CA ARG A 138 -9.08 4.53 -13.45
C ARG A 138 -7.63 4.11 -13.34
N ARG A 139 -6.83 4.85 -12.58
CA ARG A 139 -5.38 4.66 -12.36
C ARG A 139 -4.96 4.79 -10.90
N LEU A 140 -5.83 5.29 -10.03
CA LEU A 140 -5.58 5.40 -8.59
C LEU A 140 -6.47 4.42 -7.79
N ALA A 141 -5.94 3.91 -6.70
CA ALA A 141 -6.66 3.16 -5.68
C ALA A 141 -6.16 3.63 -4.30
N PHE A 142 -7.09 3.75 -3.36
CA PHE A 142 -6.77 4.07 -1.96
C PHE A 142 -6.80 2.80 -1.12
N LEU A 143 -5.83 2.66 -0.24
CA LEU A 143 -5.81 1.65 0.81
C LEU A 143 -5.85 2.40 2.14
N THR A 144 -6.95 2.24 2.88
CA THR A 144 -7.20 2.95 4.14
C THR A 144 -7.13 2.00 5.31
N ASN A 145 -7.01 2.54 6.53
CA ASN A 145 -6.95 1.76 7.77
C ASN A 145 -5.84 0.69 7.77
N ILE A 146 -4.73 1.01 7.12
CA ILE A 146 -3.51 0.20 7.13
C ILE A 146 -2.58 0.71 8.24
N GLY A 147 -1.84 -0.21 8.84
CA GLY A 147 -0.90 0.09 9.91
C GLY A 147 0.05 -1.08 10.11
N THR A 148 1.05 -0.89 10.95
CA THR A 148 2.10 -1.88 11.23
C THR A 148 1.65 -2.93 12.24
N LEU A 149 0.36 -3.29 12.29
CA LEU A 149 -0.15 -4.26 13.28
C LEU A 149 0.59 -5.60 13.17
N VAL A 150 0.99 -6.13 14.32
CA VAL A 150 1.59 -7.47 14.46
C VAL A 150 0.57 -8.56 14.19
N GLN A 151 -0.67 -8.34 14.66
CA GLN A 151 -1.82 -9.22 14.46
C GLN A 151 -3.12 -8.40 14.58
N PRO A 152 -4.26 -8.94 14.14
CA PRO A 152 -5.56 -8.32 14.39
C PRO A 152 -5.81 -8.15 15.90
N ILE A 153 -6.15 -6.94 16.33
CA ILE A 153 -6.51 -6.62 17.72
C ILE A 153 -7.80 -5.79 17.75
N THR A 154 -8.58 -5.93 18.82
CA THR A 154 -9.78 -5.12 19.07
C THR A 154 -9.44 -3.85 19.86
N LYS A 155 -10.31 -2.84 19.80
CA LYS A 155 -10.17 -1.61 20.61
C LYS A 155 -10.12 -1.91 22.11
N ALA A 156 -10.92 -2.88 22.59
CA ALA A 156 -10.92 -3.27 24.00
C ALA A 156 -9.57 -3.90 24.41
N GLN A 157 -9.00 -4.77 23.56
CA GLN A 157 -7.68 -5.35 23.80
C GLN A 157 -6.59 -4.27 23.78
N PHE A 158 -6.64 -3.34 22.82
CA PHE A 158 -5.73 -2.22 22.76
C PHE A 158 -5.77 -1.38 24.04
N ASN A 159 -6.96 -0.97 24.49
CA ASN A 159 -7.11 -0.17 25.71
C ASN A 159 -6.61 -0.93 26.96
N ALA A 160 -6.84 -2.24 27.03
CA ALA A 160 -6.32 -3.08 28.11
C ALA A 160 -4.78 -3.21 28.07
N TRP A 161 -4.17 -3.19 26.89
CA TRP A 161 -2.72 -3.12 26.77
C TRP A 161 -2.18 -1.74 27.19
N GLU A 162 -2.80 -0.67 26.69
CA GLU A 162 -2.38 0.71 26.94
C GLU A 162 -2.43 1.08 28.43
N ASN A 163 -3.44 0.58 29.16
CA ASN A 163 -3.57 0.81 30.61
C ASN A 163 -2.81 -0.24 31.47
N GLY A 164 -2.01 -1.11 30.86
CA GLY A 164 -1.17 -2.09 31.55
C GLY A 164 -1.86 -3.38 31.99
N ASN A 165 -3.18 -3.53 31.79
CA ASN A 165 -3.94 -4.73 32.16
C ASN A 165 -3.69 -5.94 31.24
N ASN A 166 -3.04 -5.74 30.09
CA ASN A 166 -2.65 -6.80 29.16
C ASN A 166 -1.30 -6.50 28.49
N ALA A 167 -0.24 -6.38 29.29
CA ALA A 167 1.11 -6.10 28.79
C ALA A 167 1.67 -7.16 27.83
N ALA A 168 1.10 -8.38 27.83
CA ALA A 168 1.52 -9.47 26.96
C ALA A 168 0.95 -9.37 25.53
N LEU A 169 0.02 -8.44 25.25
CA LEU A 169 -0.55 -8.27 23.92
C LEU A 169 0.54 -7.89 22.89
N PRO A 170 0.74 -8.67 21.82
CA PRO A 170 1.64 -8.33 20.73
C PRO A 170 1.16 -7.10 19.94
N VAL A 171 1.61 -5.93 20.36
CA VAL A 171 1.46 -4.66 19.63
C VAL A 171 2.76 -4.31 18.91
N PRO A 172 2.74 -3.37 17.94
CA PRO A 172 3.98 -2.87 17.33
C PRO A 172 4.92 -2.30 18.39
N LYS A 173 6.20 -2.62 18.30
CA LYS A 173 7.19 -2.11 19.25
C LYS A 173 7.27 -0.59 19.16
N ALA A 174 7.51 0.07 20.30
CA ALA A 174 7.63 1.53 20.37
C ALA A 174 6.44 2.26 19.70
N LEU A 175 5.22 1.75 19.93
CA LEU A 175 4.01 2.47 19.54
C LEU A 175 4.08 3.91 20.09
N PHE A 176 3.58 4.87 19.32
CA PHE A 176 3.71 6.34 19.52
C PHE A 176 5.04 6.98 19.13
N SER A 177 6.08 6.21 18.78
CA SER A 177 7.30 6.74 18.20
C SER A 177 7.18 6.85 16.68
N HIS A 178 7.28 8.08 16.16
CA HIS A 178 7.21 8.31 14.71
C HIS A 178 8.40 7.68 13.99
N SER A 179 9.63 7.84 14.50
CA SER A 179 10.83 7.27 13.89
C SER A 179 10.77 5.74 13.82
N ASP A 180 10.32 5.09 14.89
CA ASP A 180 10.25 3.63 14.93
C ASP A 180 9.15 3.11 14.01
N GLN A 181 8.02 3.81 13.90
CA GLN A 181 6.97 3.45 12.93
C GLN A 181 7.42 3.64 11.47
N ILE A 182 8.24 4.67 11.18
CA ILE A 182 8.86 4.83 9.86
C ILE A 182 9.75 3.62 9.54
N GLU A 183 10.59 3.22 10.50
CA GLU A 183 11.45 2.04 10.35
C GLU A 183 10.62 0.78 10.10
N GLN A 184 9.53 0.57 10.84
CA GLN A 184 8.63 -0.57 10.63
C GLN A 184 8.00 -0.60 9.24
N TRP A 185 7.64 0.55 8.67
CA TRP A 185 7.15 0.63 7.29
C TRP A 185 8.24 0.30 6.27
N GLN A 186 9.48 0.69 6.52
CA GLN A 186 10.60 0.43 5.62
C GLN A 186 11.12 -1.01 5.71
N THR A 187 11.11 -1.60 6.92
CA THR A 187 11.56 -2.98 7.17
C THR A 187 10.46 -4.01 6.96
N ALA A 188 9.19 -3.61 7.07
CA ALA A 188 8.02 -4.48 7.16
C ALA A 188 8.07 -5.47 8.35
N VAL A 189 8.75 -5.10 9.45
CA VAL A 189 8.89 -5.91 10.66
C VAL A 189 8.42 -5.12 11.88
N PRO A 190 7.14 -5.22 12.26
CA PRO A 190 6.60 -4.44 13.39
C PRO A 190 6.99 -4.94 14.78
N GLN A 191 7.50 -6.17 14.88
CA GLN A 191 7.81 -6.84 16.15
C GLN A 191 9.19 -6.47 16.71
N GLY A 192 10.08 -5.83 15.94
CA GLY A 192 11.47 -5.65 16.36
C GLY A 192 12.21 -4.51 15.66
N MET A 193 13.21 -3.97 16.36
CA MET A 193 14.14 -2.93 15.87
C MET A 193 15.52 -3.52 15.54
N ALA A 194 15.60 -4.85 15.44
CA ALA A 194 16.83 -5.57 15.12
C ALA A 194 16.98 -5.81 13.61
N GLN A 195 15.93 -5.50 12.83
CA GLN A 195 15.94 -5.71 11.39
C GLN A 195 16.61 -4.53 10.71
N LEU A 196 17.88 -4.71 10.35
CA LEU A 196 18.68 -3.67 9.69
C LEU A 196 18.52 -3.64 8.16
N SER A 197 17.62 -4.46 7.60
CA SER A 197 17.32 -4.48 6.17
C SER A 197 15.88 -4.09 5.86
N GLY A 198 15.71 -3.28 4.83
CA GLY A 198 14.43 -2.84 4.30
C GLY A 198 13.83 -3.84 3.32
N PHE A 199 12.52 -3.74 3.08
CA PHE A 199 11.87 -4.63 2.13
C PHE A 199 12.34 -4.41 0.68
N ALA A 200 12.71 -3.17 0.30
CA ALA A 200 13.23 -2.90 -1.03
C ALA A 200 14.66 -3.42 -1.20
N GLY A 201 15.51 -3.31 -0.18
CA GLY A 201 16.82 -3.94 -0.18
C GLY A 201 16.74 -5.47 -0.25
N ARG A 202 15.82 -6.10 0.49
CA ARG A 202 15.58 -7.55 0.36
C ARG A 202 15.02 -7.95 -1.02
N ALA A 203 14.23 -7.09 -1.64
CA ALA A 203 13.81 -7.30 -3.04
C ALA A 203 15.01 -7.16 -3.99
N ALA A 204 15.93 -6.23 -3.73
CA ALA A 204 17.17 -6.11 -4.46
C ALA A 204 18.06 -7.35 -4.30
N ASP A 205 18.18 -7.95 -3.11
CA ASP A 205 18.93 -9.22 -2.94
C ASP A 205 18.45 -10.30 -3.91
N ILE A 206 17.13 -10.44 -4.06
CA ILE A 206 16.53 -11.44 -4.97
C ILE A 206 16.83 -11.09 -6.42
N LEU A 207 16.64 -9.84 -6.83
CA LEU A 207 16.78 -9.42 -8.22
C LEU A 207 18.26 -9.31 -8.67
N ASN A 208 19.17 -9.02 -7.75
CA ASN A 208 20.59 -8.77 -8.04
C ASN A 208 21.23 -9.98 -8.71
N ALA A 209 20.92 -11.18 -8.22
CA ALA A 209 21.45 -12.43 -8.74
C ALA A 209 21.04 -12.72 -10.20
N TYR A 210 19.95 -12.14 -10.69
CA TYR A 210 19.39 -12.43 -12.01
C TYR A 210 19.58 -11.30 -13.02
N TYR A 211 19.53 -10.04 -12.56
CA TYR A 211 19.43 -8.87 -13.44
C TYR A 211 20.60 -7.90 -13.33
N ASN A 212 21.43 -7.99 -12.28
CA ASN A 212 22.58 -7.11 -12.14
C ASN A 212 23.84 -7.77 -12.67
N THR A 213 24.17 -7.51 -13.94
CA THR A 213 25.37 -8.04 -14.59
C THR A 213 26.61 -7.18 -14.35
N GLY A 214 26.46 -6.03 -13.67
CA GLY A 214 27.55 -5.11 -13.35
C GLY A 214 28.04 -5.24 -11.90
N THR A 215 29.08 -4.46 -11.56
CA THR A 215 29.62 -4.38 -10.19
C THR A 215 28.97 -3.27 -9.36
N THR A 216 28.13 -2.43 -9.98
CA THR A 216 27.40 -1.35 -9.33
C THR A 216 26.19 -1.87 -8.57
N SER A 217 25.89 -1.28 -7.42
CA SER A 217 24.66 -1.62 -6.69
C SER A 217 23.41 -1.34 -7.53
N MET A 218 22.39 -2.20 -7.39
CA MET A 218 21.07 -1.95 -7.96
C MET A 218 20.29 -0.84 -7.25
N SER A 219 20.74 -0.42 -6.07
CA SER A 219 20.13 0.64 -5.29
C SER A 219 21.05 1.85 -5.29
N ILE A 220 20.50 3.04 -5.58
CA ILE A 220 21.22 4.31 -5.49
C ILE A 220 20.47 5.19 -4.49
N SER A 221 21.21 5.80 -3.57
CA SER A 221 20.69 6.80 -2.64
C SER A 221 21.39 8.14 -2.85
N PHE A 222 20.61 9.20 -2.94
CA PHE A 222 21.10 10.58 -2.97
C PHE A 222 20.96 11.28 -1.60
N GLY A 223 20.37 10.60 -0.61
CA GLY A 223 20.04 11.15 0.70
C GLY A 223 20.81 10.51 1.86
N GLY A 224 21.94 9.87 1.58
CA GLY A 224 22.70 9.11 2.58
C GLY A 224 22.18 7.68 2.78
N ASN A 225 22.61 7.06 3.88
CA ASN A 225 22.19 5.70 4.22
C ASN A 225 20.72 5.67 4.67
N ASN A 226 19.96 4.70 4.17
CA ASN A 226 18.56 4.49 4.56
C ASN A 226 18.27 2.98 4.69
N VAL A 227 17.52 2.58 5.73
CA VAL A 227 17.21 1.16 5.96
C VAL A 227 16.36 0.58 4.84
N PHE A 228 15.50 1.38 4.20
CA PHE A 228 14.63 0.95 3.11
C PHE A 228 15.37 0.22 1.96
N GLN A 229 16.53 0.73 1.54
CA GLN A 229 17.32 0.20 0.43
C GLN A 229 18.39 -0.83 0.84
N VAL A 230 18.66 -1.01 2.14
CA VAL A 230 19.63 -1.99 2.64
C VAL A 230 19.02 -3.39 2.59
N GLY A 231 19.70 -4.31 1.91
CA GLY A 231 19.41 -5.74 1.90
C GLY A 231 20.28 -6.51 2.89
N ASN A 232 20.16 -7.84 2.89
CA ASN A 232 21.05 -8.72 3.64
C ASN A 232 22.40 -8.90 2.94
N SER A 233 22.43 -8.79 1.59
CA SER A 233 23.64 -8.97 0.77
C SER A 233 23.90 -7.80 -0.18
N THR A 234 22.89 -6.99 -0.46
CA THR A 234 22.96 -5.79 -1.29
C THR A 234 22.88 -4.55 -0.42
N GLN A 235 23.65 -3.52 -0.78
CA GLN A 235 23.61 -2.21 -0.12
C GLN A 235 23.52 -1.11 -1.17
N GLN A 236 22.87 0.00 -0.85
CA GLN A 236 22.84 1.14 -1.77
C GLN A 236 24.24 1.69 -2.07
N PHE A 237 24.43 2.15 -3.31
CA PHE A 237 25.46 3.10 -3.63
C PHE A 237 25.01 4.49 -3.20
N VAL A 238 25.71 5.07 -2.23
CA VAL A 238 25.36 6.38 -1.68
C VAL A 238 26.15 7.46 -2.40
N VAL A 239 25.44 8.43 -2.96
CA VAL A 239 25.98 9.67 -3.48
C VAL A 239 25.52 10.79 -2.55
N THR A 240 26.43 11.35 -1.78
CA THR A 240 26.19 12.58 -1.01
C THR A 240 26.69 13.77 -1.83
N PRO A 241 25.83 14.78 -2.10
CA PRO A 241 26.25 16.04 -2.71
C PRO A 241 27.32 16.77 -1.88
#